data_AF-A0A642C1X9-F1
#
_entry.id   AF-A0A642C1X9-F1
#
_cell.length_a   1.000
_cell.length_b   1.000
_cell.length_c   1.000
_cell.angle_alpha   90.00
_cell.angle_beta   90.00
_cell.angle_gamma   90.00
#
_symmetry.space_group_name_H-M   'P 1'
#
loop_
_entity.id
_entity.type
_entity.pdbx_description
1 polymer ?
#
loop_
_entity_poly.entity_id
_entity_poly.type
_entity_poly.pdbx_seq_one_letter_code
_entity_poly.pdbx_strand_id
1 'polypeptide(L)'
;MKTTSFILALIISISIGKAQTNHQVSYFSLQDVKLLSSPFLQAQQTDLHYILALDPDRLSAPFLREAGLTPKAPSYTNWENTGLDGHIGGHYL
;
A
#
# COMPACT_ATOMS: atom_id res chain seq x y z
N MET A 1 -15.65 33.30 45.59
CA MET A 1 -14.54 32.31 45.49
C MET A 1 -14.94 31.07 44.69
N LYS A 2 -16.09 30.44 44.96
CA LYS A 2 -16.51 29.21 44.25
C LYS A 2 -16.85 29.43 42.76
N THR A 3 -17.50 30.55 42.43
CA THR A 3 -17.91 30.89 41.05
C THR A 3 -16.73 31.28 40.16
N THR A 4 -15.76 32.03 40.69
CA THR A 4 -14.53 32.41 39.99
C THR A 4 -13.62 31.22 39.68
N SER A 5 -13.47 30.26 40.61
CA SER A 5 -12.75 29.00 40.33
C SER A 5 -13.44 28.16 39.27
N PHE A 6 -14.77 28.16 39.20
CA PHE A 6 -15.52 27.42 38.19
C PHE A 6 -15.35 28.01 36.79
N ILE A 7 -15.42 29.33 36.68
CA ILE A 7 -15.18 30.05 35.41
C ILE A 7 -13.74 29.83 34.93
N LEU A 8 -12.77 29.87 35.85
CA LEU A 8 -11.37 29.61 35.52
C LEU A 8 -11.15 28.17 35.05
N ALA A 9 -11.75 27.18 35.72
CA ALA A 9 -11.67 25.77 35.31
C ALA A 9 -12.33 25.52 33.94
N LEU A 10 -13.42 26.24 33.63
CA LEU A 10 -14.10 26.15 32.34
C LEU A 10 -13.24 26.76 31.22
N ILE A 11 -12.62 27.92 31.44
CA ILE A 11 -11.72 28.57 30.47
C ILE A 11 -10.49 27.69 30.18
N ILE A 12 -9.91 27.08 31.21
CA ILE A 12 -8.77 26.15 31.06
C ILE A 12 -9.19 24.92 30.24
N SER A 13 -10.35 24.34 30.52
CA SER A 13 -10.86 23.16 29.80
C SER A 13 -11.11 23.43 28.31
N ILE A 14 -11.62 24.61 27.95
CA ILE A 14 -11.84 25.01 26.55
C ILE A 14 -10.51 25.24 25.81
N SER A 15 -9.50 25.73 26.50
CA SER A 15 -8.16 26.00 25.93
C SER A 15 -7.38 24.70 25.63
N ILE A 16 -7.60 23.64 26.41
CA ILE A 16 -6.98 22.32 26.22
C ILE A 16 -7.63 21.54 25.05
N GLY A 17 -8.90 21.80 24.74
CA GLY A 17 -9.63 21.14 23.65
C GLY A 17 -9.17 21.49 22.22
N LYS A 18 -8.24 22.44 22.06
CA LYS A 18 -7.68 22.86 20.77
C LYS A 18 -6.34 22.18 20.41
N ALA A 19 -5.85 21.27 21.26
CA ALA A 19 -4.56 20.59 21.07
C ALA A 19 -4.59 19.44 20.03
N GLN A 20 -5.77 19.02 19.58
CA GLN A 20 -5.90 18.03 18.50
C GLN A 20 -5.84 18.74 17.15
N THR A 21 -4.64 18.99 16.64
CA THR A 21 -4.47 19.36 15.24
C THR A 21 -4.70 18.12 14.39
N ASN A 22 -5.87 18.06 13.74
CA ASN A 22 -6.13 17.07 12.70
C ASN A 22 -5.37 17.53 11.44
N HIS A 23 -4.04 17.42 11.46
CA HIS A 23 -3.21 17.81 10.32
C HIS A 23 -3.57 16.89 9.16
N GLN A 24 -4.28 17.44 8.19
CA GLN A 24 -4.57 16.75 6.95
C GLN A 24 -3.24 16.51 6.23
N VAL A 25 -2.78 15.26 6.24
CA VAL A 25 -1.59 14.85 5.52
C VAL A 25 -1.93 14.84 4.03
N SER A 26 -1.10 15.49 3.23
CA SER A 26 -1.17 15.41 1.78
C SER A 26 -0.04 14.51 1.29
N TYR A 27 -0.37 13.56 0.42
CA TYR A 27 0.64 12.73 -0.25
C TYR A 27 1.34 13.56 -1.33
N PHE A 28 2.64 13.30 -1.53
CA PHE A 28 3.36 13.75 -2.72
C PHE A 28 3.12 12.79 -3.89
N SER A 29 3.37 13.25 -5.11
CA SER A 29 3.28 12.36 -6.28
C SER A 29 4.47 11.42 -6.29
N LEU A 30 4.31 10.19 -6.81
CA LEU A 30 5.40 9.19 -6.81
C LEU A 30 6.69 9.71 -7.45
N GLN A 31 6.56 10.49 -8.53
CA GLN A 31 7.67 11.10 -9.27
C GLN A 31 8.44 12.16 -8.47
N ASP A 32 7.87 12.67 -7.37
CA ASP A 32 8.51 13.68 -6.52
C ASP A 32 9.54 13.04 -5.57
N VAL A 33 9.62 11.70 -5.51
CA VAL A 33 10.58 10.96 -4.69
C VAL A 33 11.52 10.13 -5.56
N LYS A 34 12.82 10.37 -5.38
CA LYS A 34 13.88 9.58 -6.01
C LYS A 34 14.84 9.04 -4.95
N LEU A 35 15.04 7.73 -4.97
CA LEU A 35 16.07 7.11 -4.14
C LEU A 35 17.46 7.45 -4.71
N LEU A 36 18.33 7.94 -3.83
CA LEU A 36 19.75 8.13 -4.15
C LEU A 36 20.50 6.80 -4.02
N SER A 37 21.76 6.78 -4.44
CA SER A 37 22.66 5.62 -4.30
C SER A 37 22.66 5.11 -2.86
N SER A 38 21.99 3.97 -2.64
CA SER A 38 21.71 3.40 -1.32
C SER A 38 21.23 1.95 -1.46
N PRO A 39 21.21 1.18 -0.37
CA PRO A 39 20.59 -0.16 -0.37
C PRO A 39 19.10 -0.15 -0.77
N PHE A 40 18.38 0.94 -0.51
CA PHE A 40 16.97 1.07 -0.92
C PHE A 40 16.83 1.19 -2.43
N LEU A 41 17.72 1.94 -3.09
CA LEU A 41 17.73 1.99 -4.55
C LEU A 41 18.03 0.60 -5.13
N GLN A 42 18.98 -0.14 -4.54
CA GLN A 42 19.28 -1.51 -4.97
C GLN A 42 18.06 -2.43 -4.81
N ALA A 43 17.35 -2.36 -3.68
CA ALA A 43 16.13 -3.13 -3.46
C ALA A 43 15.05 -2.80 -4.49
N GLN A 44 14.81 -1.53 -4.78
CA GLN A 44 13.86 -1.09 -5.80
C GLN A 44 14.23 -1.65 -7.19
N GLN A 45 15.50 -1.57 -7.59
CA GLN A 45 15.93 -2.08 -8.90
C GLN A 45 15.86 -3.61 -8.97
N THR A 46 16.08 -4.30 -7.85
CA THR A 46 15.96 -5.76 -7.77
C THR A 46 14.51 -6.19 -7.94
N ASP A 47 13.58 -5.52 -7.26
CA ASP A 47 12.15 -5.78 -7.39
C ASP A 47 11.66 -5.45 -8.81
N LEU A 48 12.09 -4.32 -9.39
CA LEU A 48 11.79 -3.97 -10.78
C LEU A 48 12.24 -5.06 -11.76
N HIS A 49 13.48 -5.54 -11.63
CA HIS A 49 13.98 -6.63 -12.48
C HIS A 49 13.19 -7.91 -12.30
N TYR A 50 12.79 -8.24 -11.06
CA TYR A 50 11.98 -9.42 -10.80
C TYR A 50 10.61 -9.33 -11.48
N ILE A 51 9.90 -8.20 -11.32
CA ILE A 51 8.58 -7.98 -11.94
C ILE A 51 8.66 -8.09 -13.46
N LEU A 52 9.67 -7.46 -14.07
CA LEU A 52 9.86 -7.49 -15.52
C LEU A 52 10.27 -8.87 -16.05
N ALA A 53 10.77 -9.76 -15.20
CA ALA A 53 11.09 -11.13 -15.55
C ALA A 53 9.88 -12.09 -15.44
N LEU A 54 8.76 -11.64 -14.86
CA LEU A 54 7.54 -12.44 -14.80
C LEU A 54 6.93 -12.59 -16.20
N ASP A 55 6.44 -13.79 -16.49
CA ASP A 55 5.78 -14.17 -17.73
C ASP A 55 4.29 -13.78 -17.66
N PRO A 56 3.83 -12.82 -18.49
CA PRO A 56 2.44 -12.37 -18.48
C PRO A 56 1.43 -13.48 -18.79
N ASP A 57 1.79 -14.45 -19.64
CA ASP A 57 0.88 -15.55 -19.98
C ASP A 57 0.67 -16.45 -18.77
N ARG A 58 1.70 -16.66 -17.94
CA ARG A 58 1.58 -17.39 -16.67
C ARG A 58 0.83 -16.62 -15.60
N LEU A 59 1.00 -15.29 -15.53
CA LEU A 59 0.24 -14.42 -14.62
C LEU A 59 -1.25 -14.41 -14.97
N SER A 60 -1.59 -14.48 -16.27
CA SER A 60 -2.98 -14.48 -16.74
C SER A 60 -3.67 -15.86 -16.66
N ALA A 61 -2.90 -16.93 -16.52
CA ALA A 61 -3.38 -18.31 -16.50
C ALA A 61 -4.57 -18.58 -15.54
N PRO A 62 -4.54 -18.17 -14.26
CA PRO A 62 -5.67 -18.39 -13.35
C PRO A 62 -6.94 -17.68 -13.83
N PHE A 63 -6.83 -16.42 -14.28
CA PHE A 63 -7.97 -15.63 -14.76
C PHE A 63 -8.60 -16.24 -16.01
N LEU A 64 -7.77 -16.71 -16.96
CA LEU A 64 -8.24 -17.39 -18.16
C LEU A 64 -8.99 -18.67 -17.81
N ARG A 65 -8.46 -19.48 -16.89
CA ARG A 65 -9.10 -20.71 -16.43
C ARG A 65 -10.46 -20.45 -15.79
N GLU A 66 -10.56 -19.49 -14.88
CA GLU A 66 -11.83 -19.14 -14.22
C GLU A 66 -12.85 -18.54 -15.21
N ALA A 67 -12.38 -17.91 -16.27
CA ALA A 67 -13.23 -17.45 -17.38
C ALA A 67 -13.66 -18.56 -18.35
N GLY A 68 -13.24 -19.82 -18.12
CA GLY A 68 -13.51 -20.95 -19.03
C GLY A 68 -12.68 -20.93 -20.33
N LEU A 69 -11.63 -20.10 -20.38
CA LEU A 69 -10.71 -20.00 -21.52
C LEU A 69 -9.49 -20.90 -21.30
N THR A 70 -8.86 -21.34 -22.39
CA THR A 70 -7.62 -22.13 -22.32
C THR A 70 -6.43 -21.24 -21.93
N PRO A 71 -5.72 -21.52 -20.81
CA PRO A 71 -4.49 -20.81 -20.48
C PRO A 71 -3.41 -21.03 -21.54
N LYS A 72 -2.63 -19.99 -21.83
CA LYS A 72 -1.50 -20.05 -22.79
C LYS A 72 -0.24 -20.67 -22.20
N ALA A 73 -0.11 -20.58 -20.87
CA ALA A 73 0.98 -21.13 -20.09
C ALA A 73 0.43 -21.63 -18.74
N PRO A 74 1.12 -22.56 -18.05
CA PRO A 74 0.71 -22.97 -16.72
C PRO A 74 0.91 -21.83 -15.71
N SER A 75 0.03 -21.77 -14.71
CA SER A 75 0.20 -20.86 -13.57
C SER A 75 1.59 -20.97 -12.94
N TYR A 76 2.02 -19.94 -12.24
CA TYR A 76 3.12 -20.09 -11.29
C TYR A 76 2.75 -21.09 -10.19
N THR A 77 3.76 -21.59 -9.47
CA THR A 77 3.54 -22.45 -8.30
C THR A 77 3.35 -21.60 -7.04
N ASN A 78 3.20 -22.25 -5.88
CA ASN A 78 2.99 -21.61 -4.58
C ASN A 78 1.62 -20.92 -4.53
N TRP A 79 1.55 -19.60 -4.30
CA TRP A 79 0.28 -18.89 -4.15
C TRP A 79 -0.72 -19.23 -5.26
N GLU A 80 -0.22 -19.27 -6.49
CA GLU A 80 -0.97 -19.54 -7.71
C GLU A 80 -1.45 -21.00 -7.90
N ASN A 81 -1.08 -21.92 -7.00
CA ASN A 81 -1.58 -23.30 -7.00
C ASN A 81 -1.89 -23.87 -5.61
N THR A 82 -1.90 -23.02 -4.58
CA THR A 82 -2.27 -23.36 -3.19
C THR A 82 -3.56 -22.66 -2.74
N GLY A 83 -4.43 -22.26 -3.68
CA GLY A 83 -5.71 -21.60 -3.39
C GLY A 83 -5.63 -20.07 -3.28
N LEU A 84 -4.53 -19.46 -3.71
CA LEU A 84 -4.35 -18.00 -3.85
C LEU A 84 -4.10 -17.64 -5.32
N ASP A 85 -4.76 -18.33 -6.23
CA ASP A 85 -4.71 -18.11 -7.67
C ASP A 85 -5.05 -16.64 -8.02
N GLY A 86 -4.25 -16.04 -8.89
CA GLY A 86 -4.31 -14.64 -9.31
C GLY A 86 -3.59 -13.64 -8.38
N HIS A 87 -3.11 -14.05 -7.20
CA HIS A 87 -2.54 -13.11 -6.22
C HIS A 87 -1.21 -12.49 -6.65
N ILE A 88 -0.34 -13.21 -7.37
CA ILE A 88 0.92 -12.62 -7.86
C ILE A 88 0.59 -11.51 -8.85
N GLY A 89 -0.31 -11.79 -9.79
CA GLY A 89 -0.78 -10.80 -10.78
C GLY A 89 -1.40 -9.57 -10.11
N GLY A 90 -2.35 -9.77 -9.19
CA GLY A 90 -3.01 -8.67 -8.49
C GLY A 90 -2.15 -7.94 -7.44
N HIS A 91 -0.99 -8.47 -7.05
CA HIS A 91 -0.05 -7.76 -6.18
C HIS A 91 0.82 -6.75 -6.96
N TYR A 92 1.13 -7.06 -8.22
CA TYR A 92 2.03 -6.26 -9.05
C TYR A 92 1.31 -5.36 -10.07
N LEU A 93 0.05 -5.66 -10.42
CA LEU A 93 -0.79 -4.90 -11.36
C LEU A 93 -2.03 -4.34 -10.66
#